data_AF-A0A2N0RQ16-F1
#
_entry.id   AF-A0A2N0RQ16-F1
#
_cell.length_a   1.000
_cell.length_b   1.000
_cell.length_c   1.000
_cell.angle_alpha   90.00
_cell.angle_beta   90.00
_cell.angle_gamma   90.00
#
_symmetry.space_group_name_H-M   'P 1'
#
loop_
_entity.id
_entity.type
_entity.pdbx_description
1 polymer ?
#
loop_
_entity_poly.entity_id
_entity_poly.type
_entity_poly.pdbx_seq_one_letter_code
_entity_poly.pdbx_strand_id
1 'polypeptide(L)' 'MDIYINGVWTAFYAIENVQMHKVKFNDAPLHIGWCNFRYFNWRLSAEEVTKNYL' A
#
# COMPACT_ATOMS: atom_id res chain seq x y z
N MET A 1 -2.52 4.41 -5.20
CA MET A 1 -1.61 3.86 -4.17
C MET A 1 -0.65 4.95 -3.79
N ASP A 2 -0.66 5.37 -2.53
CA ASP A 2 0.29 6.33 -1.99
C ASP A 2 1.45 5.57 -1.35
N ILE A 3 2.66 6.05 -1.55
CA ILE A 3 3.89 5.44 -1.05
C ILE A 3 4.54 6.40 -0.07
N TYR A 4 4.81 5.90 1.13
CA TYR A 4 5.48 6.64 2.20
C TYR A 4 6.78 5.93 2.55
N ILE A 5 7.87 6.69 2.70
CA ILE A 5 9.18 6.19 3.16
C ILE A 5 9.55 6.99 4.40
N ASN A 6 9.85 6.30 5.51
CA ASN A 6 10.16 6.92 6.80
C ASN A 6 9.12 7.95 7.26
N GLY A 7 7.83 7.66 7.05
CA GLY A 7 6.73 8.56 7.40
C GLY A 7 6.49 9.72 6.43
N VAL A 8 7.29 9.87 5.37
CA VAL A 8 7.17 10.97 4.39
C VAL A 8 6.49 10.48 3.12
N TRP A 9 5.45 11.18 2.66
CA TRP A 9 4.82 10.91 1.36
C TRP A 9 5.84 11.15 0.24
N THR A 10 6.11 10.11 -0.54
CA THR A 10 7.20 10.10 -1.53
C THR A 10 6.68 10.04 -2.96
N ALA A 11 5.62 9.27 -3.20
CA ALA A 11 5.08 9.08 -4.53
C ALA A 11 3.63 8.60 -4.48
N PHE A 12 2.96 8.65 -5.63
CA PHE A 12 1.69 7.98 -5.84
C PHE A 12 1.69 7.24 -7.18
N TYR A 13 0.92 6.16 -7.24
CA TYR A 13 0.63 5.42 -8.46
C TYR A 13 -0.89 5.26 -8.60
N ALA A 14 -1.44 5.78 -9.70
CA ALA A 14 -2.86 5.70 -10.01
C ALA A 14 -3.11 4.66 -11.10
N ILE A 15 -4.26 3.98 -11.03
CA ILE A 15 -4.77 3.18 -12.14
C ILE A 15 -5.66 4.11 -12.96
N GLU A 16 -5.16 4.58 -14.10
CA GLU A 16 -5.84 5.61 -14.90
C GLU A 16 -6.89 5.02 -15.86
N ASN A 17 -6.66 3.80 -16.35
CA ASN A 17 -7.52 3.13 -17.33
C ASN A 17 -8.02 1.78 -16.80
N VAL A 18 -8.96 1.81 -15.86
CA VAL A 18 -9.44 0.63 -15.10
C VAL A 18 -10.00 -0.48 -15.99
N GLN A 19 -10.62 -0.15 -17.13
CA GLN A 19 -11.17 -1.15 -18.04
C GLN A 19 -10.10 -1.90 -18.85
N MET A 20 -8.97 -1.25 -19.16
CA MET A 20 -7.86 -1.88 -19.90
C MET A 20 -6.86 -2.57 -18.97
N HIS A 21 -6.71 -2.06 -17.75
CA HIS A 21 -5.87 -2.68 -16.73
C HIS A 21 -6.64 -3.79 -16.04
N LYS A 22 -6.41 -5.03 -16.46
CA LYS A 22 -6.93 -6.21 -15.77
C LYS A 22 -6.21 -6.38 -14.43
N VAL A 23 -6.81 -5.87 -13.35
CA VAL A 23 -6.28 -6.06 -11.99
C VAL A 23 -6.73 -7.44 -11.49
N LYS A 24 -5.77 -8.32 -11.22
CA LYS A 24 -6.03 -9.58 -10.52
C LYS A 24 -5.74 -9.41 -9.04
N PHE A 25 -6.73 -9.69 -8.22
CA PHE A 25 -6.58 -9.72 -6.77
C PHE A 25 -6.24 -11.15 -6.33
N ASN A 26 -5.28 -11.31 -5.42
CA ASN A 26 -4.94 -12.57 -4.77
C ASN A 26 -4.60 -13.73 -5.75
N ASP A 27 -3.88 -13.45 -6.84
CA ASP A 27 -3.47 -14.46 -7.84
C ASP A 27 -2.57 -15.55 -7.23
N ALA A 28 -1.86 -15.23 -6.13
CA ALA A 28 -1.01 -16.15 -5.36
C ALA A 28 -0.83 -15.68 -3.90
N PRO A 29 -0.30 -16.53 -3.01
CA PRO A 29 0.09 -16.13 -1.66
C PRO A 29 1.12 -14.98 -1.64
N LEU A 30 0.98 -14.08 -0.68
CA LEU A 30 1.97 -13.03 -0.41
C LEU A 30 3.09 -13.59 0.49
N HIS A 31 4.31 -13.69 -0.04
CA HIS A 31 5.49 -14.09 0.72
C HIS A 31 6.23 -12.86 1.23
N ILE A 32 6.35 -12.71 2.55
CA ILE A 32 7.06 -11.60 3.20
C ILE A 32 8.27 -12.18 3.95
N GLY A 33 9.41 -11.50 3.86
CA GLY A 33 10.62 -11.88 4.59
C GLY A 33 10.50 -11.66 6.11
N TRP A 34 11.62 -11.83 6.83
CA TRP A 34 11.63 -11.62 8.27
C TRP A 34 11.71 -10.13 8.61
N CYS A 35 10.54 -9.49 8.77
CA CYS A 35 10.40 -8.13 9.29
C CYS A 35 9.03 -7.93 9.96
N ASN A 36 8.88 -6.85 10.73
CA ASN A 36 7.60 -6.47 11.33
C ASN A 36 6.64 -5.99 10.24
N PHE A 37 5.67 -6.83 9.88
CA PHE A 37 4.66 -6.52 8.88
C PHE A 37 3.28 -6.35 9.52
N ARG A 38 2.57 -5.27 9.15
CA ARG A 38 1.19 -5.00 9.54
C ARG A 38 0.33 -4.79 8.30
N TYR A 39 -0.85 -5.39 8.30
CA TYR A 39 -1.83 -5.30 7.23
C TYR A 39 -3.14 -4.73 7.74
N PHE A 40 -3.76 -3.86 6.94
CA PHE A 40 -5.07 -3.28 7.17
C PHE A 40 -5.93 -3.55 5.93
N ASN A 41 -7.19 -3.97 6.13
CA ASN A 41 -8.15 -4.16 5.03
C ASN A 41 -8.87 -2.85 4.63
N TRP A 42 -8.40 -1.70 5.11
CA TRP A 42 -8.84 -0.37 4.70
C TRP A 42 -7.63 0.51 4.35
N ARG A 43 -7.89 1.56 3.54
CA ARG A 43 -6.87 2.56 3.24
C ARG A 43 -6.70 3.48 4.44
N LEU A 44 -5.49 3.54 4.98
CA LEU A 44 -5.11 4.53 5.99
C LEU A 44 -5.10 5.93 5.38
N SER A 45 -5.54 6.91 6.16
CA SER A 45 -5.29 8.33 5.91
C SER A 45 -3.81 8.68 6.09
N ALA A 46 -3.38 9.83 5.57
CA ALA A 46 -2.00 10.29 5.74
C ALA A 46 -1.60 10.44 7.22
N GLU A 47 -2.52 10.90 8.07
CA GLU A 47 -2.29 11.02 9.51
C GLU A 47 -2.09 9.65 10.18
N GLU A 48 -2.91 8.65 9.82
CA GLU A 48 -2.79 7.29 10.35
C GLU A 48 -1.49 6.61 9.89
N VAL A 49 -1.02 6.86 8.67
CA VAL A 49 0.28 6.35 8.20
C VAL A 49 1.42 6.91 9.05
N THR A 50 1.43 8.22 9.31
CA THR A 50 2.48 8.85 10.14
C THR A 50 2.45 8.32 11.57
N LYS A 51 1.26 8.15 12.17
CA LYS A 51 1.11 7.57 13.52
C LYS A 51 1.56 6.11 13.60
N ASN A 52 1.41 5.33 12.52
CA ASN A 52 1.84 3.94 12.48
C ASN A 52 3.33 3.76 12.12
N TYR A 53 4.00 4.80 11.63
CA TYR A 53 5.45 4.77 11.43
C TYR A 53 6.22 4.90 12.74
N LEU A 54 5.71 5.72 13.67
CA LEU A 54 6.22 5.91 15.03
C LEU A 54 5.96 4.67 15.91
#